data_AF-A0A1Y3NMP3-F1
#
_entry.id   AF-A0A1Y3NMP3-F1
#
_cell.length_a   1.000
_cell.length_b   1.000
_cell.length_c   1.000
_cell.angle_alpha   90.00
_cell.angle_beta   90.00
_cell.angle_gamma   90.00
#
_symmetry.space_group_name_H-M   'P 1'
#
loop_
_entity.id
_entity.type
_entity.pdbx_description
1 polymer ?
#
loop_
_entity_poly.entity_id
_entity_poly.type
_entity_poly.pdbx_seq_one_letter_code
_entity_poly.pdbx_strand_id
1 'polypeptide(L)'
;MSNEIDTEWDVYWADIHWIHENFDHVYLHDHQKINHFRNHYELTRKDLLVKNVKRMIKTDYALFQEEFKKNPGSIWIMKPVGRAQGKGIFLINKISQINQWKKDPRLTRSSSENQDQVETYIIQRYIDNPYLIGGNNN
;
A
#
# COMPACT_ATOMS: atom_id res chain seq x y z
N MET A 1 35.55 -36.69 -17.46
CA MET A 1 34.43 -36.77 -16.50
C MET A 1 34.60 -35.61 -15.55
N SER A 2 33.94 -34.48 -15.83
CA SER A 2 34.14 -33.22 -15.13
C SER A 2 32.80 -32.72 -14.60
N ASN A 3 32.66 -32.74 -13.27
CA ASN A 3 31.81 -31.90 -12.43
C ASN A 3 30.32 -31.71 -12.81
N GLU A 4 29.57 -32.78 -13.08
CA GLU A 4 28.09 -32.69 -13.14
C GLU A 4 27.43 -32.75 -11.74
N ILE A 5 28.16 -33.21 -10.72
CA ILE A 5 27.61 -33.47 -9.38
C ILE A 5 27.31 -32.17 -8.61
N ASP A 6 28.01 -31.07 -8.90
CA ASP A 6 27.91 -29.83 -8.09
C ASP A 6 26.66 -28.98 -8.40
N THR A 7 25.92 -29.34 -9.45
CA THR A 7 24.67 -28.67 -9.87
C THR A 7 23.41 -29.50 -9.65
N GLU A 8 23.55 -30.72 -9.12
CA GLU A 8 22.44 -31.66 -8.85
C GLU A 8 21.87 -31.44 -7.43
N TRP A 9 21.35 -30.26 -7.16
CA TRP A 9 20.68 -29.96 -5.90
C TRP A 9 19.28 -29.43 -6.15
N ASP A 10 18.33 -29.81 -5.30
CA ASP A 10 16.95 -29.31 -5.38
C ASP A 10 16.73 -28.08 -4.49
N VAL A 11 17.33 -28.06 -3.31
CA VAL A 11 17.22 -26.96 -2.35
C VAL A 11 18.60 -26.56 -1.84
N TYR A 12 18.94 -25.29 -1.97
CA TYR A 12 20.13 -24.70 -1.39
C TYR A 12 19.75 -23.63 -0.36
N TRP A 13 20.17 -23.85 0.89
CA TRP A 13 19.92 -22.90 1.97
C TRP A 13 21.05 -21.87 2.01
N ALA A 14 20.88 -20.81 1.23
CA ALA A 14 21.85 -19.74 1.11
C ALA A 14 21.77 -18.80 2.33
N ASP A 15 22.92 -18.30 2.76
CA ASP A 15 22.99 -17.13 3.63
C ASP A 15 22.91 -15.82 2.82
N ILE A 16 22.74 -14.71 3.53
CA ILE A 16 22.58 -13.40 2.89
C ILE A 16 23.82 -12.97 2.12
N HIS A 17 25.02 -13.39 2.54
CA HIS A 17 26.28 -13.01 1.90
C HIS A 17 26.41 -13.70 0.54
N TRP A 18 26.15 -15.00 0.49
CA TRP A 18 26.10 -15.77 -0.76
C TRP A 18 25.10 -15.15 -1.76
N ILE A 19 23.93 -14.72 -1.28
CA ILE A 19 22.91 -14.08 -2.11
C ILE A 19 23.42 -12.78 -2.72
N HIS A 20 24.10 -11.94 -1.94
CA HIS A 20 24.62 -10.67 -2.43
C HIS A 20 25.73 -10.84 -3.47
N GLU A 21 26.54 -11.89 -3.37
CA GLU A 21 27.67 -12.11 -4.27
C GLU A 21 27.29 -12.89 -5.53
N ASN A 22 26.34 -13.82 -5.45
CA ASN A 22 26.11 -14.81 -6.50
C ASN A 22 24.74 -14.70 -7.15
N PHE A 23 23.70 -14.26 -6.45
CA PHE A 23 22.32 -14.46 -6.91
C PHE A 23 21.97 -13.64 -8.17
N ASP A 24 22.65 -12.52 -8.40
CA ASP A 24 22.48 -11.75 -9.63
C ASP A 24 23.24 -12.32 -10.84
N HIS A 25 24.21 -13.21 -10.60
CA HIS A 25 25.06 -13.82 -11.62
C HIS A 25 24.72 -15.29 -11.90
N VAL A 26 23.88 -15.91 -11.07
CA VAL A 26 23.48 -17.31 -11.20
C VAL A 26 22.08 -17.40 -11.83
N TYR A 27 21.96 -18.23 -12.87
CA TYR A 27 20.69 -18.71 -13.38
C TYR A 27 20.37 -20.05 -12.73
N LEU A 28 19.29 -20.11 -11.97
CA LEU A 28 18.81 -21.35 -11.36
C LEU A 28 17.99 -22.16 -12.37
N HIS A 29 18.17 -23.48 -12.36
CA HIS A 29 17.30 -24.39 -13.08
C HIS A 29 15.90 -24.46 -12.45
N ASP A 30 14.90 -24.90 -13.20
CA ASP A 30 13.50 -24.92 -12.74
C ASP A 30 13.28 -25.75 -11.47
N HIS A 31 14.05 -26.83 -11.30
CA HIS A 31 13.99 -27.72 -10.13
C HIS A 31 14.67 -27.12 -8.89
N GLN A 32 15.64 -26.23 -9.09
CA GLN A 32 16.42 -25.60 -8.02
C GLN A 32 15.58 -24.55 -7.27
N LYS A 33 15.72 -24.56 -5.94
CA LYS A 33 15.07 -23.62 -5.02
C LYS A 33 16.07 -23.08 -4.01
N ILE A 34 15.93 -21.79 -3.72
CA ILE A 34 16.66 -21.13 -2.64
C ILE A 34 15.68 -20.46 -1.67
N ASN A 35 16.11 -20.24 -0.44
CA ASN A 35 15.33 -19.65 0.65
C ASN A 35 15.23 -18.11 0.60
N HIS A 36 15.77 -17.45 -0.42
CA HIS A 36 15.76 -15.98 -0.56
C HIS A 36 15.09 -15.52 -1.85
N PHE A 37 14.29 -14.47 -1.75
CA PHE A 37 13.74 -13.78 -2.91
C PHE A 37 14.72 -12.73 -3.43
N ARG A 38 14.72 -12.54 -4.76
CA ARG A 38 15.48 -11.46 -5.41
C ARG A 38 14.97 -10.13 -4.89
N ASN A 39 15.88 -9.21 -4.58
CA ASN A 39 15.56 -7.89 -4.03
C ASN A 39 14.80 -7.93 -2.69
N HIS A 40 14.89 -8.99 -1.89
CA HIS A 40 14.22 -9.06 -0.58
C HIS A 40 14.51 -7.84 0.32
N TYR A 41 15.70 -7.24 0.17
CA TYR A 41 16.14 -6.06 0.90
C TYR A 41 15.28 -4.81 0.66
N GLU A 42 14.51 -4.74 -0.44
CA GLU A 42 13.57 -3.64 -0.73
C GLU A 42 12.46 -3.52 0.33
N LEU A 43 12.15 -4.63 1.01
CA LEU A 43 11.12 -4.68 2.06
C LEU A 43 11.70 -4.93 3.45
N THR A 44 12.85 -5.60 3.57
CA THR A 44 13.45 -5.92 4.88
C THR A 44 14.39 -4.82 5.40
N ARG A 45 14.96 -3.97 4.54
CA ARG A 45 15.73 -2.80 4.98
C ARG A 45 14.83 -1.61 5.25
N LYS A 46 14.96 -1.02 6.44
CA LYS A 46 14.10 0.08 6.92
C LYS A 46 14.13 1.31 6.01
N ASP A 47 15.30 1.70 5.49
CA ASP A 47 15.46 2.85 4.60
C ASP A 47 14.75 2.65 3.26
N LEU A 48 14.87 1.45 2.67
CA LEU A 48 14.22 1.10 1.41
C LEU A 48 12.72 0.88 1.57
N LEU A 49 12.29 0.24 2.66
CA LEU A 49 10.88 0.09 2.98
C LEU A 49 10.17 1.45 3.06
N VAL A 50 10.74 2.41 3.81
CA VAL A 50 10.18 3.77 3.91
C VAL A 50 10.13 4.46 2.55
N LYS A 51 11.17 4.28 1.72
CA LYS A 51 11.22 4.84 0.36
C LYS A 51 10.13 4.24 -0.55
N ASN A 52 9.95 2.92 -0.49
CA ASN A 52 8.96 2.19 -1.30
C ASN A 52 7.53 2.50 -0.88
N VAL A 53 7.24 2.53 0.42
CA VAL A 53 5.94 2.97 0.96
C VAL A 53 5.62 4.40 0.51
N LYS A 54 6.59 5.32 0.62
CA LYS A 54 6.41 6.70 0.13
C LYS A 54 6.16 6.77 -1.38
N ARG A 55 6.86 5.96 -2.18
CA ARG A 55 6.67 5.91 -3.64
C ARG A 55 5.27 5.39 -3.99
N MET A 56 4.81 4.33 -3.32
CA MET A 56 3.47 3.77 -3.49
C MET A 56 2.41 4.83 -3.18
N ILE A 57 2.49 5.47 -2.00
CA ILE A 57 1.59 6.57 -1.61
C ILE A 57 1.59 7.70 -2.65
N LYS A 58 2.76 8.10 -3.17
CA LYS A 58 2.86 9.15 -4.19
C LYS A 58 2.22 8.75 -5.51
N THR A 59 2.38 7.49 -5.92
CA THR A 59 1.83 6.96 -7.17
C THR A 59 0.31 6.86 -7.08
N ASP A 60 -0.20 6.30 -5.98
CA ASP A 60 -1.64 6.20 -5.72
C ASP A 60 -2.28 7.58 -5.63
N TYR A 61 -1.58 8.54 -5.00
CA TYR A 61 -2.04 9.92 -4.95
C TYR A 61 -2.06 10.59 -6.33
N ALA A 62 -1.06 10.33 -7.19
CA ALA A 62 -1.03 10.87 -8.55
C ALA A 62 -2.19 10.33 -9.40
N LEU A 63 -2.42 9.02 -9.37
CA LEU A 63 -3.56 8.37 -10.05
C LEU A 63 -4.90 8.93 -9.55
N PHE A 64 -5.04 9.08 -8.24
CA PHE A 64 -6.21 9.74 -7.65
C PHE A 64 -6.38 11.18 -8.14
N GLN A 65 -5.31 11.99 -8.15
CA GLN A 65 -5.39 13.38 -8.62
C GLN A 65 -5.82 13.47 -10.09
N GLU A 66 -5.36 12.57 -10.94
CA GLU A 66 -5.78 12.50 -12.33
C GLU A 66 -7.27 12.16 -12.47
N GLU A 67 -7.75 11.14 -11.76
CA GLU A 67 -9.17 10.77 -11.75
C GLU A 67 -10.07 11.87 -11.17
N PHE A 68 -9.60 12.56 -10.14
CA PHE A 68 -10.30 13.70 -9.54
C PHE A 68 -10.44 14.87 -10.54
N LYS A 69 -9.40 15.14 -11.34
CA LYS A 69 -9.42 16.18 -12.37
C LYS A 69 -10.31 15.81 -13.55
N LYS A 70 -10.38 14.53 -13.94
CA LYS A 70 -11.26 14.06 -15.03
C LYS A 70 -12.74 14.20 -14.68
N ASN A 71 -13.09 14.13 -13.40
CA ASN A 71 -14.47 14.15 -12.92
C ASN A 71 -14.72 15.35 -11.99
N PRO A 72 -14.67 16.60 -12.51
CA PRO A 72 -14.84 17.79 -11.69
C PRO A 72 -16.22 17.81 -11.03
N GLY A 73 -16.27 18.15 -9.74
CA GLY A 73 -17.52 18.25 -8.97
C GLY A 73 -18.07 16.92 -8.45
N SER A 74 -17.49 15.77 -8.84
CA SER A 74 -17.84 14.47 -8.25
C SER A 74 -17.56 14.46 -6.75
N ILE A 75 -18.45 13.81 -6.00
CA ILE A 75 -18.24 13.58 -4.57
C ILE A 75 -17.37 12.34 -4.40
N TRP A 76 -16.45 12.40 -3.46
CA TRP A 76 -15.58 11.30 -3.08
C TRP A 76 -15.72 11.04 -1.59
N ILE A 77 -15.70 9.77 -1.22
CA ILE A 77 -15.78 9.33 0.17
C ILE A 77 -14.41 8.85 0.63
N MET A 78 -13.96 9.41 1.75
CA MET A 78 -12.71 9.07 2.42
C MET A 78 -13.05 8.14 3.58
N LYS A 79 -12.48 6.94 3.61
CA LYS A 79 -12.73 5.95 4.66
C LYS A 79 -11.42 5.55 5.35
N PRO A 80 -11.30 5.67 6.68
CA PRO A 80 -10.13 5.18 7.39
C PRO A 80 -10.08 3.66 7.34
N VAL A 81 -8.91 3.09 7.05
CA VAL A 81 -8.73 1.62 6.92
C VAL A 81 -8.89 0.92 8.26
N GLY A 82 -8.47 1.57 9.35
CA GLY A 82 -8.47 0.97 10.69
C GLY A 82 -9.70 1.24 11.54
N ARG A 83 -10.79 1.84 10.99
CA ARG A 83 -12.00 2.13 11.78
C ARG A 83 -13.26 1.51 11.18
N ALA A 84 -14.27 1.33 12.03
CA ALA A 84 -15.58 0.79 11.70
C ALA A 84 -16.72 1.74 12.15
N GLN A 85 -17.97 1.37 11.86
CA GLN A 85 -19.19 2.09 12.27
C GLN A 85 -19.32 3.53 11.73
N GLY A 86 -18.74 3.82 10.57
CA GLY A 86 -18.80 5.16 9.95
C GLY A 86 -17.90 6.21 10.61
N LYS A 87 -17.18 5.87 11.68
CA LYS A 87 -16.30 6.80 12.40
C LYS A 87 -15.13 7.22 11.54
N GLY A 88 -14.95 8.53 11.36
CA GLY A 88 -13.86 9.09 10.55
C GLY A 88 -14.13 9.09 9.04
N ILE A 89 -15.31 8.66 8.58
CA ILE A 89 -15.69 8.80 7.17
C ILE A 89 -16.06 10.27 6.89
N PHE A 90 -15.59 10.81 5.78
CA PHE A 90 -15.99 12.14 5.33
C PHE A 90 -16.07 12.21 3.80
N LEU A 91 -16.87 13.16 3.31
CA LEU A 91 -17.05 13.43 1.90
C LEU A 91 -16.20 14.63 1.48
N ILE A 92 -15.62 14.56 0.30
CA ILE A 92 -14.92 15.68 -0.33
C ILE A 92 -15.40 15.85 -1.76
N ASN A 93 -15.47 17.10 -2.20
CA ASN A 93 -15.64 17.46 -3.61
C ASN A 93 -14.56 18.43 -4.08
N LYS A 94 -13.64 18.83 -3.18
CA LYS A 94 -12.45 19.63 -3.47
C LYS A 94 -11.25 19.08 -2.69
N ILE A 95 -10.09 18.95 -3.35
CA ILE A 95 -8.84 18.50 -2.72
C ILE A 95 -8.44 19.38 -1.50
N SER A 96 -8.73 20.68 -1.56
CA SER A 96 -8.44 21.62 -0.46
C SER A 96 -9.13 21.26 0.85
N GLN A 97 -10.26 20.54 0.80
CA GLN A 97 -10.98 20.09 2.00
C GLN A 97 -10.16 19.08 2.81
N ILE A 98 -9.33 18.23 2.17
CA ILE A 98 -8.53 17.19 2.84
C ILE A 98 -7.67 17.79 3.98
N ASN A 99 -7.04 18.93 3.72
CA ASN A 99 -6.18 19.59 4.71
C ASN A 99 -6.97 20.24 5.85
N GLN A 100 -8.23 20.60 5.63
CA GLN A 100 -9.12 21.13 6.66
C GLN A 100 -9.57 20.00 7.59
N TRP A 101 -9.91 18.83 7.03
CA TRP A 101 -10.36 17.67 7.80
C TRP A 101 -9.29 17.06 8.70
N LYS A 102 -8.00 17.12 8.30
CA LYS A 102 -6.88 16.72 9.17
C LYS A 102 -6.84 17.46 10.52
N LYS A 103 -7.48 18.64 10.59
CA LYS A 103 -7.52 19.48 11.78
C LYS A 103 -8.83 19.32 12.58
N ASP A 104 -9.82 18.58 12.07
CA ASP A 104 -11.10 18.42 12.76
C ASP A 104 -10.94 17.48 13.97
N PRO A 105 -11.13 17.98 15.21
CA PRO A 105 -11.02 17.17 16.40
C PRO A 105 -12.04 16.03 16.43
N ARG A 106 -13.22 16.18 15.82
CA ARG A 106 -14.29 15.17 15.89
C ARG A 106 -13.97 13.91 15.07
N LEU A 107 -13.14 14.05 14.04
CA LEU A 107 -12.65 12.93 13.25
C LEU A 107 -11.36 12.32 13.83
N THR A 108 -10.59 13.10 14.59
CA THR A 108 -9.29 12.69 15.14
C THR A 108 -9.34 12.28 16.63
N ARG A 109 -10.42 12.61 17.38
CA ARG A 109 -10.60 12.37 18.85
C ARG A 109 -10.89 10.92 19.28
N SER A 110 -10.28 9.95 18.62
CA SER A 110 -10.13 8.60 19.20
C SER A 110 -8.66 8.21 19.42
N SER A 111 -7.72 9.03 18.98
CA SER A 111 -6.28 8.77 19.10
C SER A 111 -5.69 9.51 20.30
N SER A 112 -6.21 9.29 21.50
CA SER A 112 -5.66 9.86 22.73
C SER A 112 -4.34 9.19 23.16
N GLU A 113 -3.94 8.07 22.54
CA GLU A 113 -2.81 7.26 23.03
C GLU A 113 -1.63 7.10 22.07
N ASN A 114 -1.69 7.57 20.81
CA ASN A 114 -0.55 7.49 19.90
C ASN A 114 -0.63 8.58 18.82
N GLN A 115 -0.04 9.76 19.09
CA GLN A 115 0.01 10.89 18.13
C GLN A 115 0.89 10.62 16.89
N ASP A 116 1.69 9.55 16.89
CA ASP A 116 2.66 9.25 15.83
C ASP A 116 2.15 8.29 14.74
N GLN A 117 0.94 7.74 14.87
CA GLN A 117 0.41 6.84 13.84
C GLN A 117 -0.29 7.63 12.72
N VAL A 118 0.31 7.58 11.53
CA VAL A 118 -0.32 8.08 10.30
C VAL A 118 -1.52 7.21 9.97
N GLU A 119 -2.72 7.77 10.12
CA GLU A 119 -3.95 7.10 9.76
C GLU A 119 -4.08 6.96 8.23
N THR A 120 -4.20 5.73 7.75
CA THR A 120 -4.33 5.42 6.32
C THR A 120 -5.80 5.48 5.90
N TYR A 121 -6.06 6.12 4.76
CA TYR A 121 -7.40 6.29 4.19
C TYR A 121 -7.47 5.68 2.79
N ILE A 122 -8.61 5.09 2.45
CA ILE A 122 -8.98 4.79 1.07
C ILE A 122 -9.85 5.92 0.52
N ILE A 123 -9.67 6.22 -0.77
CA ILE A 123 -10.52 7.13 -1.53
C ILE A 123 -11.37 6.36 -2.51
N GLN A 124 -12.66 6.68 -2.54
CA GLN A 124 -13.63 6.06 -3.44
C GLN A 124 -14.57 7.13 -3.98
N ARG A 125 -14.96 7.03 -5.26
CA ARG A 125 -16.00 7.91 -5.80
C ARG A 125 -17.33 7.60 -5.11
N TYR A 126 -17.99 8.62 -4.59
CA TYR A 126 -19.29 8.47 -3.98
C TYR A 126 -20.33 8.13 -5.06
N ILE A 127 -21.32 7.33 -4.69
CA ILE A 127 -22.41 6.98 -5.59
C ILE A 127 -23.50 8.02 -5.36
N ASP A 128 -23.60 8.98 -6.26
CA ASP A 128 -24.51 10.12 -6.11
C ASP A 128 -25.99 9.72 -6.19
N ASN A 129 -26.30 8.66 -6.96
CA ASN A 129 -27.66 8.15 -7.17
C ASN A 129 -27.76 6.67 -6.76
N PRO A 130 -27.73 6.36 -5.45
CA PRO A 130 -27.97 5.00 -4.99
C PRO A 130 -29.43 4.60 -5.25
N TYR A 131 -29.66 3.33 -5.55
CA TYR A 131 -31.02 2.80 -5.66
C TYR A 131 -31.67 2.81 -4.27
N LEU A 132 -32.75 3.58 -4.13
CA LEU A 132 -33.46 3.74 -2.86
C LEU A 132 -34.49 2.62 -2.68
N ILE A 133 -34.42 1.88 -1.59
CA ILE A 133 -35.47 0.94 -1.19
C ILE A 133 -36.44 1.70 -0.29
N GLY A 134 -37.68 1.91 -0.75
CA GLY A 134 -38.71 2.61 0.02
C GLY A 134 -38.47 4.12 0.24
N GLY A 135 -37.58 4.74 -0.55
CA GLY A 135 -37.27 6.17 -0.48
C GLY A 135 -36.17 6.56 0.52
N ASN A 136 -35.61 5.61 1.28
CA ASN A 136 -34.50 5.85 2.21
C ASN A 136 -33.23 5.13 1.76
N ASN A 137 -32.09 5.80 1.94
CA ASN A 137 -30.79 5.14 2.03
C ASN A 137 -30.67 4.55 3.43
N ASN A 138 -30.47 3.23 3.52
CA ASN A 138 -30.13 2.54 4.77
C ASN A 138 -28.77 2.99 5.32
#